data_AF-A0A1I8GEP5-F1
#
_entry.id   AF-A0A1I8GEP5-F1
#
_cell.length_a   1.000
_cell.length_b   1.000
_cell.length_c   1.000
_cell.angle_alpha   90.00
_cell.angle_beta   90.00
_cell.angle_gamma   90.00
#
_symmetry.space_group_name_H-M   'P 1'
#
loop_
_entity.id
_entity.type
_entity.pdbx_description
1 polymer ?
#
loop_
_entity_poly.entity_id
_entity_poly.type
_entity_poly.pdbx_seq_one_letter_code
_entity_poly.pdbx_strand_id
1 'polypeptide(L)'
;MFRPAAALSVLFCTAFLLTCVTCRLVSFSYLGCYKDHSSTRDLNGLSGVSKIGEFCVHHPSGSVYLSMMSHKLCSSICSIGSFSYFGVQYGDECYCGNSFGSHGLVSEADCSMDCLGNAMQKCAVSDNNTYTVVKQSSPPVTSGATSVWPVAAQSVEDCLLWCSARADCRAAVFSRQELACHLLEFVYPPGHLSGPEWTLFVRG
;
A
#
# COMPACT_ATOMS: atom_id res chain seq x y z
N MET A 1 6.12 12.23 -72.38
CA MET A 1 6.03 13.68 -72.06
C MET A 1 4.57 14.07 -72.32
N PHE A 2 3.69 14.44 -71.39
CA PHE A 2 3.73 14.93 -70.01
C PHE A 2 2.51 14.38 -69.24
N ARG A 3 2.66 14.06 -67.95
CA ARG A 3 1.56 13.67 -67.04
C ARG A 3 0.89 14.92 -66.44
N PRO A 4 -0.41 14.90 -66.13
CA PRO A 4 -1.08 15.99 -65.40
C PRO A 4 -0.84 15.87 -63.88
N ALA A 5 -0.92 17.00 -63.20
CA ALA A 5 -0.83 17.17 -61.75
C ALA A 5 -2.23 17.34 -61.13
N ALA A 6 -2.45 16.77 -59.93
CA ALA A 6 -2.98 17.46 -58.73
C ALA A 6 -3.59 16.50 -57.67
N ALA A 7 -3.21 16.79 -56.41
CA ALA A 7 -4.01 16.79 -55.16
C ALA A 7 -4.40 15.50 -54.39
N LEU A 8 -3.87 15.43 -53.15
CA LEU A 8 -4.47 15.08 -51.85
C LEU A 8 -5.36 13.83 -51.68
N SER A 9 -4.91 12.85 -50.87
CA SER A 9 -5.62 12.31 -49.68
C SER A 9 -4.72 11.30 -48.91
N VAL A 10 -4.34 11.59 -47.66
CA VAL A 10 -4.87 11.00 -46.40
C VAL A 10 -4.48 9.51 -46.19
N LEU A 11 -3.61 9.22 -45.22
CA LEU A 11 -3.96 8.49 -43.99
C LEU A 11 -2.74 8.23 -43.10
N PHE A 12 -2.92 8.60 -41.84
CA PHE A 12 -2.05 8.41 -40.68
C PHE A 12 -1.43 7.01 -40.62
N CYS A 13 -0.11 6.94 -40.75
CA CYS A 13 0.66 5.75 -40.37
C CYS A 13 0.76 5.74 -38.84
N THR A 14 -0.32 5.24 -38.24
CA THR A 14 -0.41 4.54 -36.95
C THR A 14 0.72 4.84 -35.96
N ALA A 15 0.41 5.74 -35.02
CA ALA A 15 1.04 5.79 -33.72
C ALA A 15 1.01 4.39 -33.08
N PHE A 16 2.16 3.72 -33.11
CA PHE A 16 2.41 2.48 -32.42
C PHE A 16 2.39 2.77 -30.92
N LEU A 17 1.20 2.58 -30.32
CA LEU A 17 0.99 1.99 -29.00
C LEU A 17 2.07 2.30 -27.95
N LEU A 18 2.23 3.58 -27.59
CA LEU A 18 2.64 3.94 -26.23
C LEU A 18 1.43 3.70 -25.32
N THR A 19 1.06 2.43 -25.14
CA THR A 19 0.34 2.03 -23.94
C THR A 19 1.35 2.20 -22.82
N CYS A 20 1.31 3.37 -22.19
CA CYS A 20 1.91 3.57 -20.88
C CYS A 20 1.18 2.59 -19.96
N VAL A 21 1.68 1.36 -19.89
CA VAL A 21 1.46 0.50 -18.74
C VAL A 21 2.01 1.33 -17.59
N THR A 22 1.13 1.97 -16.84
CA THR A 22 1.49 2.66 -15.63
C THR A 22 2.06 1.61 -14.70
N CYS A 23 3.38 1.45 -14.72
CA CYS A 23 4.09 0.66 -13.75
C CYS A 23 3.79 1.32 -12.41
N ARG A 24 2.89 0.72 -11.62
CA ARG A 24 2.59 1.18 -10.27
C ARG A 24 3.85 0.95 -9.45
N LEU A 25 4.66 1.99 -9.35
CA LEU A 25 5.80 2.02 -8.48
C LEU A 25 5.28 2.13 -7.06
N VAL A 26 5.31 1.02 -6.32
CA VAL A 26 5.24 1.06 -4.87
C VAL A 26 6.51 1.78 -4.42
N SER A 27 6.37 3.07 -4.15
CA SER A 27 7.45 3.86 -3.58
C SER A 27 7.41 3.68 -2.06
N PHE A 28 8.58 3.63 -1.45
CA PHE A 28 8.70 3.66 -0.01
C PHE A 28 9.99 4.38 0.33
N SER A 29 9.98 5.11 1.44
CA SER A 29 11.13 5.92 1.87
C SER A 29 11.82 5.20 3.01
N TYR A 30 13.11 4.94 2.84
CA TYR A 30 13.97 4.42 3.90
C TYR A 30 14.04 5.44 5.04
N LEU A 31 13.77 5.00 6.27
CA LEU A 31 13.75 5.86 7.46
C LEU A 31 14.94 5.62 8.39
N GLY A 32 15.64 4.50 8.25
CA GLY A 32 16.81 4.16 9.06
C GLY A 32 16.75 2.76 9.67
N CYS A 33 17.85 2.43 10.34
CA CYS A 33 18.00 1.26 11.19
C CYS A 33 17.60 1.60 12.64
N TYR A 34 16.60 0.89 13.18
CA TYR A 34 16.04 1.13 14.52
C TYR A 34 16.23 -0.09 15.39
N LYS A 35 16.43 0.15 16.69
CA LYS A 35 16.49 -0.91 17.68
C LYS A 35 15.10 -1.53 17.86
N ASP A 36 15.07 -2.83 18.10
CA ASP A 36 13.83 -3.55 18.36
C ASP A 36 14.04 -4.56 19.49
N HIS A 37 12.98 -4.88 20.22
CA HIS A 37 13.01 -5.76 21.37
C HIS A 37 11.86 -6.76 21.32
N SER A 38 12.17 -8.05 21.46
CA SER A 38 11.20 -9.15 21.32
C SER A 38 10.01 -9.07 22.28
N SER A 39 10.19 -8.51 23.48
CA SER A 39 9.13 -8.30 24.48
C SER A 39 8.34 -7.00 24.30
N THR A 40 8.90 -6.01 23.60
CA THR A 40 8.31 -4.68 23.41
C THR A 40 8.60 -4.24 21.99
N ARG A 41 7.97 -4.90 21.01
CA ARG A 41 8.26 -4.66 19.59
C ARG A 41 7.98 -3.20 19.22
N ASP A 42 8.88 -2.61 18.45
CA ASP A 42 8.75 -1.25 17.94
C ASP A 42 7.61 -1.16 16.91
N LEU A 43 7.57 -2.12 15.97
CA LEU A 43 6.44 -2.35 15.07
C LEU A 43 5.54 -3.47 15.61
N ASN A 44 4.54 -3.10 16.39
CA ASN A 44 3.64 -4.02 17.10
C ASN A 44 2.27 -4.21 16.44
N GLY A 45 2.07 -3.75 15.20
CA GLY A 45 0.77 -3.70 14.53
C GLY A 45 0.12 -5.07 14.28
N LEU A 46 0.93 -6.14 14.19
CA LEU A 46 0.42 -7.51 14.04
C LEU A 46 0.33 -8.28 15.36
N SER A 47 0.55 -7.62 16.51
CA SER A 47 0.41 -8.28 17.81
C SER A 47 -1.03 -8.76 18.01
N GLY A 48 -1.19 -10.05 18.35
CA GLY A 48 -2.51 -10.68 18.52
C GLY A 48 -3.28 -10.95 17.22
N VAL A 49 -2.71 -10.61 16.06
CA VAL A 49 -3.27 -10.94 14.74
C VAL A 49 -2.85 -12.35 14.37
N SER A 50 -3.78 -13.16 13.85
CA SER A 50 -3.48 -14.54 13.42
C SER A 50 -3.22 -14.65 11.92
N LYS A 51 -3.81 -13.77 11.11
CA LYS A 51 -3.63 -13.69 9.65
C LYS A 51 -3.74 -12.26 9.14
N ILE A 52 -3.00 -11.96 8.08
CA ILE A 52 -3.11 -10.72 7.30
C ILE A 52 -3.18 -11.08 5.82
N GLY A 53 -4.35 -10.87 5.21
CA GLY A 53 -4.63 -11.45 3.89
C GLY A 53 -4.47 -12.98 3.91
N GLU A 54 -3.64 -13.50 3.00
CA GLU A 54 -3.32 -14.92 2.93
C GLU A 54 -2.15 -15.35 3.83
N PHE A 55 -1.47 -14.39 4.46
CA PHE A 55 -0.26 -14.65 5.24
C PHE A 55 -0.60 -15.00 6.69
N CYS A 56 0.02 -16.06 7.20
CA CYS A 56 -0.04 -16.42 8.62
C CYS A 56 0.85 -15.46 9.42
N VAL A 57 0.32 -14.93 10.51
CA VAL A 57 1.08 -14.16 11.48
C VAL A 57 1.53 -15.12 12.58
N HIS A 58 2.83 -15.10 12.87
CA HIS A 58 3.44 -15.97 13.85
C HIS A 58 3.39 -15.32 15.24
N HIS A 59 3.03 -16.13 16.24
CA HIS A 59 2.93 -15.74 17.63
C HIS A 59 4.09 -16.34 18.44
N PRO A 60 4.69 -15.63 19.41
CA PRO A 60 4.30 -14.30 19.94
C PRO A 60 4.94 -13.11 19.20
N SER A 61 5.75 -13.35 18.18
CA SER A 61 6.55 -12.30 17.52
C SER A 61 5.70 -11.21 16.87
N GLY A 62 4.49 -11.54 16.40
CA GLY A 62 3.67 -10.60 15.63
C GLY A 62 4.33 -10.28 14.30
N SER A 63 4.84 -11.31 13.61
CA SER A 63 5.56 -11.17 12.34
C SER A 63 5.07 -12.17 11.30
N VAL A 64 5.34 -11.84 10.03
CA VAL A 64 5.18 -12.76 8.90
C VAL A 64 6.56 -13.25 8.47
N TYR A 65 6.74 -14.56 8.40
CA TYR A 65 7.99 -15.22 7.98
C TYR A 65 7.88 -15.74 6.55
N LEU A 66 8.76 -15.31 5.65
CA LEU A 66 8.84 -15.83 4.28
C LEU A 66 10.28 -15.86 3.79
N SER A 67 10.72 -16.99 3.24
CA SER A 67 12.07 -17.13 2.67
C SER A 67 12.33 -16.26 1.44
N MET A 68 11.29 -15.63 0.88
CA MET A 68 11.39 -14.67 -0.22
C MET A 68 11.18 -13.22 0.25
N MET A 69 11.45 -12.93 1.52
CA MET A 69 11.23 -11.59 2.06
C MET A 69 12.05 -10.53 1.34
N SER A 70 11.40 -9.39 1.09
CA SER A 70 11.98 -8.19 0.50
C SER A 70 11.24 -6.97 1.02
N HIS A 71 11.81 -5.78 0.87
CA HIS A 71 11.12 -4.55 1.27
C HIS A 71 9.78 -4.38 0.56
N LYS A 72 9.72 -4.73 -0.74
CA LYS A 72 8.48 -4.64 -1.52
C LYS A 72 7.43 -5.63 -1.03
N LEU A 73 7.83 -6.86 -0.71
CA LEU A 73 6.90 -7.87 -0.21
C LEU A 73 6.36 -7.47 1.17
N CYS A 74 7.24 -7.09 2.10
CA CYS A 74 6.79 -6.67 3.42
C CYS A 74 5.90 -5.42 3.37
N SER A 75 6.25 -4.46 2.52
CA SER A 75 5.38 -3.31 2.24
C SER A 75 3.99 -3.75 1.78
N SER A 76 3.92 -4.65 0.79
CA SER A 76 2.64 -5.15 0.27
C SER A 76 1.80 -5.83 1.36
N ILE A 77 2.44 -6.63 2.23
CA ILE A 77 1.78 -7.28 3.38
C ILE A 77 1.21 -6.23 4.32
N CYS A 78 2.03 -5.27 4.76
CA CYS A 78 1.62 -4.26 5.73
C CYS A 78 0.58 -3.28 5.16
N SER A 79 0.53 -3.10 3.83
CA SER A 79 -0.53 -2.31 3.19
C SER A 79 -1.90 -2.99 3.26
N ILE A 80 -1.97 -4.33 3.34
CA ILE A 80 -3.25 -5.05 3.53
C ILE A 80 -3.90 -4.63 4.85
N GLY A 81 -3.09 -4.44 5.90
CA GLY A 81 -3.51 -4.05 7.23
C GLY A 81 -3.50 -2.53 7.48
N SER A 82 -3.31 -1.71 6.46
CA SER A 82 -3.29 -0.24 6.58
C SER A 82 -2.24 0.33 7.52
N PHE A 83 -1.10 -0.34 7.65
CA PHE A 83 -0.01 0.13 8.48
C PHE A 83 0.83 1.20 7.79
N SER A 84 1.14 2.28 8.51
CA SER A 84 1.93 3.40 7.98
C SER A 84 3.41 3.05 7.76
N TYR A 85 3.89 2.06 8.52
CA TYR A 85 5.28 1.63 8.53
C TYR A 85 5.35 0.12 8.39
N PHE A 86 6.41 -0.31 7.73
CA PHE A 86 6.84 -1.68 7.74
C PHE A 86 8.31 -1.74 8.06
N GLY A 87 8.78 -2.94 8.30
CA GLY A 87 10.18 -3.21 8.11
C GLY A 87 10.50 -4.67 8.13
N VAL A 88 11.78 -4.95 8.25
CA VAL A 88 12.31 -6.27 8.02
C VAL A 88 13.39 -6.60 9.03
N GLN A 89 13.41 -7.86 9.46
CA GLN A 89 14.37 -8.40 10.40
C GLN A 89 14.81 -9.80 9.93
N TYR A 90 16.04 -10.18 10.29
CA TYR A 90 16.59 -11.51 10.10
C TYR A 90 16.59 -12.03 8.65
N GLY A 91 16.50 -11.12 7.67
CA GLY A 91 16.44 -11.50 6.26
C GLY A 91 15.08 -11.98 5.76
N ASP A 92 14.22 -12.51 6.63
CA ASP A 92 12.99 -13.22 6.27
C ASP A 92 11.72 -12.81 7.04
N GLU A 93 11.84 -11.96 8.05
CA GLU A 93 10.73 -11.50 8.88
C GLU A 93 10.19 -10.15 8.40
N CYS A 94 8.87 -9.97 8.51
CA CYS A 94 8.17 -8.73 8.22
C CYS A 94 7.29 -8.34 9.41
N TYR A 95 7.40 -7.07 9.82
CA TYR A 95 6.52 -6.49 10.84
C TYR A 95 5.91 -5.19 10.34
N CYS A 96 4.73 -4.90 10.86
CA CYS A 96 3.92 -3.76 10.49
C CYS A 96 3.59 -2.91 11.71
N GLY A 97 3.41 -1.61 11.53
CA GLY A 97 3.00 -0.73 12.64
C GLY A 97 2.61 0.67 12.17
N ASN A 98 2.01 1.43 13.09
CA ASN A 98 1.63 2.83 12.86
C ASN A 98 2.52 3.82 13.62
N SER A 99 3.49 3.31 14.37
CA SER A 99 4.51 4.06 15.10
C SER A 99 5.81 3.27 15.04
N PHE A 100 6.94 3.95 15.19
CA PHE A 100 8.27 3.36 15.23
C PHE A 100 9.22 4.29 16.03
N GLY A 101 10.42 3.82 16.31
CA GLY A 101 11.50 4.58 16.94
C GLY A 101 11.45 4.59 18.46
N SER A 102 10.62 3.76 19.10
CA SER A 102 10.48 3.71 20.56
C SER A 102 11.77 3.33 21.29
N HIS A 103 12.65 2.57 20.63
CA HIS A 103 13.96 2.15 21.17
C HIS A 103 15.16 2.90 20.56
N GLY A 104 14.90 3.87 19.68
CA GLY A 104 15.92 4.71 19.06
C GLY A 104 16.62 4.13 17.83
N LEU A 105 17.41 4.98 17.19
CA LEU A 105 18.25 4.67 16.03
C LEU A 105 19.51 3.90 16.44
N VAL A 106 20.01 3.07 15.53
CA VAL A 106 21.26 2.32 15.66
C VAL A 106 22.11 2.44 14.40
N SER A 107 23.30 1.82 14.40
CA SER A 107 24.19 1.85 13.24
C SER A 107 23.61 1.07 12.08
N GLU A 108 23.77 1.58 10.87
CA GLU A 108 23.43 0.87 9.61
C GLU A 108 24.16 -0.48 9.49
N ALA A 109 25.34 -0.61 10.11
CA ALA A 109 26.08 -1.86 10.17
C ALA A 109 25.28 -2.97 10.88
N ASP A 110 24.44 -2.60 11.85
CA ASP A 110 23.58 -3.52 12.58
C ASP A 110 22.33 -3.91 11.78
N CYS A 111 22.09 -3.27 10.62
CA CYS A 111 21.03 -3.64 9.67
C CYS A 111 21.56 -4.31 8.39
N SER A 112 22.83 -4.75 8.36
CA SER A 112 23.56 -5.09 7.12
C SER A 112 23.30 -6.46 6.50
N MET A 113 22.49 -7.33 7.13
CA MET A 113 22.10 -8.63 6.58
C MET A 113 21.28 -8.43 5.31
N ASP A 114 21.48 -9.30 4.33
CA ASP A 114 20.72 -9.26 3.08
C ASP A 114 19.32 -9.87 3.26
N CYS A 115 18.34 -9.31 2.55
CA CYS A 115 17.01 -9.92 2.46
C CYS A 115 17.08 -11.22 1.68
N LEU A 116 16.43 -12.29 2.18
CA LEU A 116 16.49 -13.60 1.52
C LEU A 116 15.83 -13.59 0.13
N GLY A 117 14.78 -12.80 -0.06
CA GLY A 117 14.13 -12.62 -1.36
C GLY A 117 14.79 -11.59 -2.28
N ASN A 118 15.75 -10.80 -1.78
CA ASN A 118 16.48 -9.82 -2.59
C ASN A 118 17.81 -9.43 -1.92
N ALA A 119 18.90 -10.04 -2.37
CA ALA A 119 20.24 -9.79 -1.81
C ALA A 119 20.79 -8.37 -2.05
N MET A 120 20.11 -7.54 -2.86
CA MET A 120 20.45 -6.13 -3.01
C MET A 120 19.81 -5.23 -1.93
N GLN A 121 18.98 -5.81 -1.06
CA GLN A 121 18.25 -5.12 0.00
C GLN A 121 18.71 -5.58 1.38
N LYS A 122 18.64 -4.69 2.36
CA LYS A 122 19.10 -4.92 3.73
C LYS A 122 17.94 -5.21 4.69
N CYS A 123 18.01 -6.33 5.41
CA CYS A 123 16.95 -6.90 6.24
C CYS A 123 17.37 -7.25 7.69
N ALA A 124 18.41 -6.60 8.22
CA ALA A 124 18.82 -6.64 9.64
C ALA A 124 19.17 -7.99 10.28
N VAL A 125 19.94 -7.98 11.38
CA VAL A 125 20.90 -9.07 11.66
C VAL A 125 20.59 -9.91 12.92
N SER A 126 19.71 -9.52 13.87
CA SER A 126 19.58 -10.30 15.13
C SER A 126 18.24 -10.28 15.89
N ASP A 127 18.06 -11.28 16.75
CA ASP A 127 16.85 -11.60 17.53
C ASP A 127 16.48 -10.60 18.65
N ASN A 128 17.47 -9.85 19.16
CA ASN A 128 17.27 -8.94 20.30
C ASN A 128 17.47 -7.47 19.98
N ASN A 129 18.02 -7.15 18.79
CA ASN A 129 18.26 -5.79 18.33
C ASN A 129 18.35 -5.75 16.79
N THR A 130 17.84 -4.63 16.25
CA THR A 130 18.03 -4.00 14.93
C THR A 130 17.13 -4.42 13.77
N TYR A 131 16.53 -3.39 13.14
CA TYR A 131 15.37 -3.45 12.25
C TYR A 131 15.42 -2.34 11.19
N THR A 132 15.10 -2.62 9.92
CA THR A 132 15.04 -1.59 8.86
C THR A 132 13.63 -1.02 8.76
N VAL A 133 13.41 0.24 9.14
CA VAL A 133 12.09 0.88 9.02
C VAL A 133 11.96 1.62 7.70
N VAL A 134 10.82 1.43 7.05
CA VAL A 134 10.49 2.08 5.80
C VAL A 134 9.05 2.57 5.85
N LYS A 135 8.84 3.83 5.43
CA LYS A 135 7.50 4.40 5.32
C LYS A 135 6.84 3.92 4.05
N GLN A 136 5.64 3.36 4.17
CA GLN A 136 4.80 3.13 3.00
C GLN A 136 4.43 4.49 2.43
N SER A 137 4.91 4.80 1.22
CA SER A 137 4.15 5.76 0.42
C SER A 137 2.97 4.96 -0.11
N SER A 138 1.75 5.40 0.15
CA SER A 138 0.57 4.76 -0.43
C SER A 138 0.64 4.95 -1.95
N PRO A 139 0.88 3.91 -2.77
CA PRO A 139 0.58 4.02 -4.19
C PRO A 139 -0.95 4.18 -4.33
N PRO A 140 -1.46 4.74 -5.43
CA PRO A 140 -2.89 4.67 -5.73
C PRO A 140 -3.26 3.20 -5.98
N VAL A 141 -3.64 2.49 -4.93
CA VAL A 141 -4.10 1.10 -5.01
C VAL A 141 -5.56 1.14 -5.39
N THR A 142 -5.83 1.00 -6.68
CA THR A 142 -7.14 0.58 -7.19
C THR A 142 -7.43 -0.84 -6.73
N SER A 143 -8.30 -0.99 -5.74
CA SER A 143 -8.99 -2.26 -5.48
C SER A 143 -9.81 -2.67 -6.71
N GLY A 144 -9.71 -3.93 -7.15
CA GLY A 144 -10.57 -4.51 -8.19
C GLY A 144 -11.86 -5.13 -7.65
N ALA A 145 -12.14 -4.98 -6.35
CA ALA A 145 -13.30 -5.60 -5.71
C ALA A 145 -14.59 -4.82 -6.04
N THR A 146 -15.66 -5.58 -6.29
CA THR A 146 -16.95 -5.13 -6.83
C THR A 146 -17.95 -4.68 -5.78
N SER A 147 -17.63 -4.71 -4.49
CA SER A 147 -18.52 -4.27 -3.41
C SER A 147 -18.46 -2.74 -3.23
N VAL A 148 -18.89 -2.04 -4.28
CA VAL A 148 -18.98 -0.59 -4.35
C VAL A 148 -20.43 -0.22 -4.66
N TRP A 149 -21.08 0.47 -3.73
CA TRP A 149 -22.48 0.83 -3.86
C TRP A 149 -22.60 2.34 -4.05
N PRO A 150 -22.98 2.85 -5.24
CA PRO A 150 -23.21 4.27 -5.44
C PRO A 150 -24.52 4.69 -4.78
N VAL A 151 -24.48 5.79 -4.02
CA VAL A 151 -25.63 6.45 -3.42
C VAL A 151 -25.58 7.95 -3.71
N ALA A 152 -26.73 8.58 -3.90
CA ALA A 152 -26.78 10.03 -4.06
C ALA A 152 -26.41 10.70 -2.73
N ALA A 153 -25.53 11.70 -2.79
CA ALA A 153 -25.10 12.48 -1.63
C ALA A 153 -24.88 13.93 -2.07
N GLN A 154 -25.44 14.90 -1.35
CA GLN A 154 -25.23 16.32 -1.69
C GLN A 154 -24.04 16.91 -0.94
N SER A 155 -23.58 16.20 0.08
CA SER A 155 -22.56 16.65 1.00
C SER A 155 -21.72 15.48 1.54
N VAL A 156 -20.60 15.82 2.17
CA VAL A 156 -19.74 14.85 2.84
C VAL A 156 -20.51 14.20 4.00
N GLU A 157 -21.31 14.99 4.71
CA GLU A 157 -22.12 14.57 5.84
C GLU A 157 -23.14 13.52 5.42
N ASP A 158 -23.80 13.70 4.28
CA ASP A 158 -24.72 12.70 3.72
C ASP A 158 -24.00 11.39 3.38
N CYS A 159 -22.80 11.48 2.80
CA CYS A 159 -21.99 10.31 2.45
C CYS A 159 -21.58 9.51 3.70
N LEU A 160 -21.19 10.20 4.77
CA LEU A 160 -20.88 9.60 6.07
C LEU A 160 -22.11 8.95 6.71
N LEU A 161 -23.27 9.61 6.64
CA LEU A 161 -24.53 9.06 7.13
C LEU A 161 -24.86 7.73 6.42
N TRP A 162 -24.75 7.68 5.09
CA TRP A 162 -24.99 6.47 4.32
C TRP A 162 -24.05 5.32 4.72
N CYS A 163 -22.76 5.61 4.92
CA CYS A 163 -21.82 4.59 5.38
C CYS A 163 -22.13 4.13 6.81
N SER A 164 -22.49 5.05 7.71
CA SER A 164 -22.81 4.73 9.10
C SER A 164 -24.04 3.81 9.24
N ALA A 165 -25.02 3.97 8.34
CA ALA A 165 -26.24 3.17 8.29
C ALA A 165 -26.02 1.72 7.84
N ARG A 166 -24.84 1.41 7.29
CA ARG A 166 -24.46 0.08 6.80
C ARG A 166 -23.45 -0.58 7.73
N ALA A 167 -23.69 -1.83 8.10
CA ALA A 167 -22.79 -2.57 8.99
C ALA A 167 -21.49 -3.03 8.29
N ASP A 168 -21.57 -3.24 6.99
CA ASP A 168 -20.48 -3.70 6.12
C ASP A 168 -19.63 -2.54 5.59
N CYS A 169 -20.10 -1.29 5.66
CA CYS A 169 -19.34 -0.14 5.19
C CYS A 169 -18.12 0.15 6.10
N ARG A 170 -16.92 0.01 5.52
CA ARG A 170 -15.62 0.30 6.13
C ARG A 170 -15.04 1.64 5.68
N ALA A 171 -15.39 2.08 4.48
CA ALA A 171 -14.99 3.39 3.97
C ALA A 171 -16.03 3.90 2.96
N ALA A 172 -16.00 5.21 2.67
CA ALA A 172 -16.84 5.83 1.67
C ALA A 172 -16.05 6.87 0.88
N VAL A 173 -16.42 7.07 -0.40
CA VAL A 173 -15.77 8.07 -1.27
C VAL A 173 -16.81 9.01 -1.83
N PHE A 174 -16.64 10.31 -1.61
CA PHE A 174 -17.56 11.35 -2.09
C PHE A 174 -16.98 12.14 -3.27
N SER A 175 -17.79 12.37 -4.31
CA SER A 175 -17.51 13.36 -5.36
C SER A 175 -18.53 14.49 -5.31
N ARG A 176 -18.03 15.72 -5.15
CA ARG A 176 -18.86 16.93 -5.24
C ARG A 176 -19.32 17.21 -6.66
N GLN A 177 -18.54 16.79 -7.67
CA GLN A 177 -18.90 16.98 -9.08
C GLN A 177 -20.06 16.08 -9.49
N GLU A 178 -20.05 14.84 -9.00
CA GLU A 178 -21.07 13.85 -9.35
C GLU A 178 -22.24 13.82 -8.36
N LEU A 179 -22.14 14.55 -7.23
CA LEU A 179 -23.12 14.52 -6.14
C LEU A 179 -23.44 13.07 -5.71
N ALA A 180 -22.39 12.27 -5.62
CA ALA A 180 -22.45 10.84 -5.39
C ALA A 180 -21.43 10.40 -4.34
N CYS A 181 -21.80 9.35 -3.63
CA CYS A 181 -21.00 8.69 -2.61
C CYS A 181 -20.91 7.19 -2.95
N HIS A 182 -19.72 6.63 -2.88
CA HIS A 182 -19.47 5.21 -3.08
C HIS A 182 -19.14 4.56 -1.74
N LEU A 183 -19.99 3.66 -1.28
CA LEU A 183 -19.78 2.91 -0.03
C LEU A 183 -18.94 1.66 -0.30
N LEU A 184 -17.92 1.45 0.52
CA LEU A 184 -16.93 0.40 0.36
C LEU A 184 -16.96 -0.56 1.55
N GLU A 185 -16.98 -1.85 1.26
CA GLU A 185 -16.81 -2.90 2.28
C GLU A 185 -15.34 -3.07 2.71
N PHE A 186 -14.43 -2.29 2.13
CA PHE A 186 -12.99 -2.27 2.37
C PHE A 186 -12.48 -0.83 2.45
N VAL A 187 -11.32 -0.62 3.08
CA VAL A 187 -10.78 0.73 3.37
C VAL A 187 -10.21 1.45 2.14
N TYR A 188 -9.93 0.71 1.05
CA TYR A 188 -9.22 1.21 -0.13
C TYR A 188 -10.06 1.21 -1.41
N PRO A 189 -10.55 2.37 -1.89
CA PRO A 189 -11.36 2.42 -3.09
C PRO A 189 -10.68 1.81 -4.32
N PRO A 190 -11.45 1.27 -5.28
CA PRO A 190 -10.97 1.17 -6.65
C PRO A 190 -10.48 2.50 -7.14
N GLY A 191 -9.46 2.53 -7.98
CA GLY A 191 -8.82 3.78 -8.38
C GLY A 191 -9.51 4.51 -9.51
N HIS A 192 -10.66 4.03 -10.00
CA HIS A 192 -11.60 4.93 -10.66
C HIS A 192 -12.32 5.85 -9.65
N LEU A 193 -12.25 5.51 -8.35
CA LEU A 193 -12.68 6.32 -7.20
C LEU A 193 -11.49 6.82 -6.39
N SER A 194 -10.30 6.87 -7.00
CA SER A 194 -9.11 7.47 -6.39
C SER A 194 -8.62 8.59 -7.29
N GLY A 195 -8.66 9.82 -6.79
CA GLY A 195 -8.29 11.02 -7.53
C GLY A 195 -8.60 12.29 -6.73
N PRO A 196 -8.11 13.46 -7.17
CA PRO A 196 -8.34 14.73 -6.49
C PRO A 196 -9.81 15.15 -6.44
N GLU A 197 -10.64 14.63 -7.34
CA GLU A 197 -12.10 14.83 -7.36
C GLU A 197 -12.85 14.01 -6.30
N TRP A 198 -12.19 13.03 -5.70
CA TRP A 198 -12.76 12.08 -4.75
C TRP A 198 -12.22 12.32 -3.34
N THR A 199 -13.11 12.41 -2.34
CA THR A 199 -12.73 12.49 -0.92
C THR A 199 -13.01 11.15 -0.23
N LEU A 200 -11.96 10.48 0.25
CA LEU A 200 -12.05 9.21 0.98
C LEU A 200 -12.27 9.44 2.48
N PHE A 201 -13.23 8.72 3.04
CA PHE A 201 -13.52 8.65 4.46
C PHE A 201 -13.43 7.21 4.95
N VAL A 202 -12.71 6.99 6.04
CA VAL A 202 -12.57 5.66 6.66
C VAL A 202 -13.35 5.65 7.96
N ARG A 203 -14.11 4.58 8.18
CA ARG A 203 -14.81 4.35 9.45
C ARG A 203 -13.79 3.89 10.50
N GLY A 204 -13.58 4.71 11.53
CA GLY A 204 -12.76 4.38 12.70
C GLY A 204 -13.42 3.37 13.63
#